data_AF-A0A3P7IKA4-F1
#
_entry.id   AF-A0A3P7IKA4-F1
#
_cell.length_a   1.000
_cell.length_b   1.000
_cell.length_c   1.000
_cell.angle_alpha   90.00
_cell.angle_beta   90.00
_cell.angle_gamma   90.00
#
_symmetry.space_group_name_H-M   'P 1'
#
loop_
_entity.id
_entity.type
_entity.pdbx_description
1 polymer ?
#
loop_
_entity_poly.entity_id
_entity_poly.type
_entity_poly.pdbx_seq_one_letter_code
_entity_poly.pdbx_strand_id
1 'polypeptide(L)'
;MSAPSSVKPGRGGSRQVQADSTLHPEERKRILHLHAEQNRRSALKDGFDMLMDMIPDLHSGGVKPTNAVVLAKGAEHIRHLTALRDDQAAQRAALNEKIARLNQKISVLQSNLPSSSGTTSSKLEPRAALEAFYDRYTKESSRKDYRFWVMARLLRPIAVGENSSFAAMIAPEGSSREEVAASCSEWLNSHWRAAELRPLASTLLVHLATTAGVLTNPESLEEHVREQLNNPIA
;
A
#
# COMPACT_ATOMS: atom_id res chain seq x y z
N MET A 1 -29.07 -3.29 -37.17
CA MET A 1 -28.11 -3.22 -36.03
C MET A 1 -28.50 -2.00 -35.22
N SER A 2 -29.21 -2.22 -34.12
CA SER A 2 -29.85 -1.15 -33.33
C SER A 2 -29.24 -1.14 -31.94
N ALA A 3 -28.77 0.03 -31.51
CA ALA A 3 -28.20 0.26 -30.18
C ALA A 3 -29.28 0.24 -29.09
N PRO A 4 -29.00 -0.24 -27.86
CA PRO A 4 -29.90 -0.07 -26.74
C PRO A 4 -29.62 1.24 -25.98
N SER A 5 -30.72 1.89 -25.62
CA SER A 5 -30.82 3.16 -24.92
C SER A 5 -30.45 3.02 -23.44
N SER A 6 -29.63 3.95 -22.95
CA SER A 6 -29.26 4.06 -21.53
C SER A 6 -30.39 4.80 -20.78
N VAL A 7 -31.08 4.11 -19.89
CA VAL A 7 -32.05 4.71 -18.97
C VAL A 7 -31.56 4.51 -17.55
N LYS A 8 -31.04 5.58 -16.93
CA LYS A 8 -30.86 5.68 -15.48
C LYS A 8 -32.21 6.02 -14.84
N PRO A 9 -32.69 5.31 -13.81
CA PRO A 9 -33.81 5.80 -13.03
C PRO A 9 -33.33 6.92 -12.10
N GLY A 10 -34.07 8.02 -12.13
CA GLY A 10 -33.82 9.24 -11.38
C GLY A 10 -33.83 9.03 -9.88
N ARG A 11 -32.89 9.72 -9.24
CA ARG A 11 -32.78 10.00 -7.81
C ARG A 11 -34.14 10.51 -7.31
N GLY A 12 -34.78 9.76 -6.41
CA GLY A 12 -36.07 10.12 -5.81
C GLY A 12 -35.95 11.47 -5.12
N GLY A 13 -36.50 12.51 -5.75
CA GLY A 13 -36.61 13.84 -5.18
C GLY A 13 -37.50 13.78 -3.95
N SER A 14 -36.95 14.21 -2.82
CA SER A 14 -37.73 14.61 -1.65
C SER A 14 -38.74 15.65 -2.11
N ARG A 15 -40.00 15.25 -2.27
CA ARG A 15 -41.09 16.16 -2.63
C ARG A 15 -41.31 17.04 -1.40
N GLN A 16 -40.62 18.18 -1.39
CA GLN A 16 -40.80 19.24 -0.41
C GLN A 16 -42.24 19.75 -0.61
N VAL A 17 -43.18 19.21 0.16
CA VAL A 17 -44.55 19.71 0.17
C VAL A 17 -44.45 21.08 0.84
N GLN A 18 -44.47 22.14 0.03
CA GLN A 18 -44.58 23.50 0.52
C GLN A 18 -45.85 23.54 1.37
N ALA A 19 -45.68 23.74 2.68
CA ALA A 19 -46.79 23.85 3.61
C ALA A 19 -47.56 25.12 3.24
N ASP A 20 -48.71 24.91 2.59
CA ASP A 20 -49.64 25.93 2.16
C ASP A 20 -49.83 26.98 3.27
N SER A 21 -49.57 28.25 2.95
CA SER A 21 -49.56 29.37 3.91
C SER A 21 -50.93 29.66 4.54
N THR A 22 -51.94 28.89 4.15
CA THR A 22 -53.33 28.92 4.63
C THR A 22 -53.59 27.98 5.82
N LEU A 23 -52.63 27.12 6.20
CA LEU A 23 -52.78 26.15 7.29
C LEU A 23 -52.55 26.76 8.68
N HIS A 24 -53.43 26.43 9.64
CA HIS A 24 -53.34 26.84 11.04
C HIS A 24 -51.93 26.50 11.61
N PRO A 25 -51.28 27.40 12.36
CA PRO A 25 -49.89 27.24 12.83
C PRO A 25 -49.59 25.89 13.50
N GLU A 26 -50.56 25.35 14.24
CA GLU A 26 -50.46 24.05 14.90
C GLU A 26 -50.43 22.86 13.92
N GLU A 27 -51.19 22.91 12.82
CA GLU A 27 -51.15 21.85 11.80
C GLU A 27 -49.83 21.88 11.02
N ARG A 28 -49.26 23.06 10.78
CA ARG A 28 -47.93 23.21 10.18
C ARG A 28 -46.84 22.57 11.05
N LYS A 29 -46.85 22.81 12.37
CA LYS A 29 -45.91 22.18 13.31
C LYS A 29 -46.06 20.66 13.30
N ARG A 30 -47.30 20.15 13.29
CA ARG A 30 -47.59 18.72 13.23
C ARG A 30 -47.02 18.07 11.96
N ILE A 31 -47.22 18.69 10.80
CA ILE A 31 -46.69 18.19 9.51
C ILE A 31 -45.16 18.17 9.51
N LEU A 32 -44.52 19.24 9.97
CA LEU A 32 -43.05 19.31 10.04
C LEU A 32 -42.48 18.24 10.98
N HIS A 33 -43.11 18.04 12.15
CA HIS A 33 -42.71 16.99 13.09
C HIS A 33 -42.86 15.58 12.46
N LEU A 34 -43.96 15.33 11.75
CA LEU A 34 -44.17 14.06 11.05
C LEU A 34 -43.13 13.83 9.95
N HIS A 35 -42.79 14.85 9.17
CA HIS A 35 -41.76 14.76 8.15
C HIS A 35 -40.36 14.50 8.74
N ALA A 36 -40.02 15.18 9.83
CA ALA A 36 -38.77 14.96 10.55
C ALA A 36 -38.67 13.52 11.08
N GLU A 37 -39.75 13.00 11.66
CA GLU A 37 -39.83 11.61 12.13
C GLU A 37 -39.76 10.60 10.97
N GLN A 38 -40.41 10.89 9.85
CA GLN A 38 -40.34 10.02 8.66
C GLN A 38 -38.92 9.95 8.10
N ASN A 39 -38.21 11.09 8.03
CA ASN A 39 -36.81 11.12 7.60
C ASN A 39 -35.92 10.34 8.57
N ARG A 40 -36.11 10.50 9.89
CA ARG A 40 -35.39 9.73 10.92
C ARG A 40 -35.62 8.22 10.77
N ARG A 41 -36.86 7.79 10.51
CA ARG A 41 -37.21 6.39 10.26
C ARG A 41 -36.60 5.84 8.98
N SER A 42 -36.53 6.64 7.92
CA SER A 42 -35.86 6.26 6.68
C SER A 42 -34.37 6.02 6.90
N ALA A 43 -33.69 6.95 7.57
CA ALA A 43 -32.26 6.80 7.87
C ALA A 43 -31.97 5.58 8.76
N LEU A 44 -32.84 5.27 9.73
CA LEU A 44 -32.73 4.04 10.52
C LEU A 44 -32.87 2.79 9.65
N LYS A 45 -33.86 2.77 8.74
CA LYS A 45 -34.06 1.65 7.83
C LYS A 45 -32.84 1.42 6.95
N ASP A 46 -32.28 2.48 6.37
CA ASP A 46 -31.06 2.40 5.56
C ASP A 46 -29.88 1.84 6.39
N GLY A 47 -29.77 2.27 7.66
CA GLY A 47 -28.80 1.73 8.62
C GLY A 47 -28.97 0.21 8.87
N PHE A 48 -30.21 -0.26 9.02
CA PHE A 48 -30.50 -1.68 9.16
C PHE A 48 -30.20 -2.46 7.86
N ASP A 49 -30.53 -1.91 6.70
CA ASP A 49 -30.25 -2.55 5.41
C ASP A 49 -28.73 -2.73 5.20
N MET A 50 -27.92 -1.73 5.55
CA MET A 50 -26.44 -1.86 5.55
C MET A 50 -25.95 -2.90 6.56
N LEU A 51 -26.52 -2.92 7.77
CA LEU A 51 -26.14 -3.90 8.78
C LEU A 51 -26.45 -5.34 8.34
N MET A 52 -27.59 -5.54 7.65
CA MET A 52 -27.97 -6.85 7.13
C MET A 52 -27.03 -7.35 6.02
N ASP A 53 -26.44 -6.45 5.23
CA ASP A 53 -25.46 -6.79 4.18
C ASP A 53 -24.10 -7.21 4.77
N MET A 54 -23.69 -6.59 5.88
CA MET A 54 -22.41 -6.90 6.54
C MET A 54 -22.43 -8.20 7.36
N ILE A 55 -23.60 -8.65 7.81
CA ILE A 55 -23.72 -9.85 8.67
C ILE A 55 -23.93 -11.08 7.78
N PRO A 56 -23.02 -12.08 7.81
CA PRO A 56 -23.20 -13.32 7.05
C PRO A 56 -24.39 -14.15 7.56
N ASP A 57 -24.98 -14.94 6.66
CA ASP A 57 -26.01 -15.94 6.93
C ASP A 57 -27.29 -15.43 7.62
N LEU A 58 -27.55 -14.13 7.54
CA LEU A 58 -28.69 -13.51 8.20
C LEU A 58 -30.06 -13.91 7.60
N HIS A 59 -30.07 -14.27 6.31
CA HIS A 59 -31.27 -14.72 5.58
C HIS A 59 -31.41 -16.24 5.64
N SER A 60 -31.73 -16.77 6.82
CA SER A 60 -32.05 -18.19 6.98
C SER A 60 -33.44 -18.50 6.41
N GLY A 61 -33.51 -19.09 5.21
CA GLY A 61 -34.77 -19.62 4.65
C GLY A 61 -35.64 -18.60 3.90
N GLY A 62 -35.08 -17.53 3.35
CA GLY A 62 -35.79 -16.59 2.47
C GLY A 62 -36.76 -15.62 3.17
N VAL A 63 -36.78 -15.60 4.51
CA VAL A 63 -37.59 -14.68 5.31
C VAL A 63 -36.72 -13.50 5.76
N LYS A 64 -37.27 -12.28 5.67
CA LYS A 64 -36.58 -11.08 6.16
C LYS A 64 -36.43 -11.14 7.69
N PRO A 65 -35.21 -11.02 8.22
CA PRO A 65 -34.97 -11.08 9.66
C PRO A 65 -35.63 -9.88 10.36
N THR A 66 -36.09 -10.07 11.60
CA THR A 66 -36.62 -8.97 12.41
C THR A 66 -35.48 -8.09 12.93
N ASN A 67 -35.74 -6.80 13.19
CA ASN A 67 -34.72 -5.87 13.70
C ASN A 67 -33.99 -6.40 14.95
N ALA A 68 -34.70 -7.12 15.83
CA ALA A 68 -34.11 -7.73 17.02
C ALA A 68 -33.09 -8.82 16.66
N VAL A 69 -33.40 -9.66 15.66
CA VAL A 69 -32.49 -10.71 15.17
C VAL A 69 -31.26 -10.09 14.52
N VAL A 70 -31.43 -9.05 13.70
CA VAL A 70 -30.32 -8.33 13.06
C VAL A 70 -29.34 -7.80 14.12
N LEU A 71 -29.84 -7.15 15.17
CA LEU A 71 -29.00 -6.62 16.24
C LEU A 71 -28.30 -7.73 17.04
N ALA A 72 -29.00 -8.83 17.35
CA ALA A 72 -28.43 -9.95 18.08
C ALA A 72 -27.30 -10.63 17.29
N LYS A 73 -27.53 -10.88 16.00
CA LYS A 73 -26.54 -11.46 15.09
C LYS A 73 -25.38 -10.50 14.81
N GLY A 74 -25.63 -9.20 14.73
CA GLY A 74 -24.57 -8.19 14.63
C GLY A 74 -23.64 -8.22 15.85
N ALA A 75 -24.20 -8.28 17.06
CA ALA A 75 -23.39 -8.37 18.27
C ALA A 75 -22.59 -9.68 18.35
N GLU A 76 -23.19 -10.80 17.92
CA GLU A 76 -22.50 -12.09 17.80
C GLU A 76 -21.35 -12.03 16.80
N HIS A 77 -21.57 -11.44 15.62
CA HIS A 77 -20.57 -11.30 14.59
C HIS A 77 -19.39 -10.42 15.04
N ILE A 78 -19.65 -9.31 15.74
CA ILE A 78 -18.58 -8.47 16.33
C ILE A 78 -17.73 -9.28 17.32
N ARG A 79 -18.36 -10.06 18.21
CA ARG A 79 -17.62 -10.91 19.15
C ARG A 79 -16.78 -11.96 18.42
N HIS A 80 -17.32 -12.57 17.38
CA HIS A 80 -16.59 -13.53 16.55
C HIS A 80 -15.38 -12.90 15.87
N LEU A 81 -15.55 -11.75 15.20
CA LEU A 81 -14.45 -11.03 14.55
C LEU A 81 -13.38 -10.59 15.55
N THR A 82 -13.78 -10.16 16.75
CA THR A 82 -12.87 -9.78 17.83
C THR A 82 -12.01 -10.97 18.27
N ALA A 83 -12.65 -12.13 18.50
CA ALA A 83 -11.94 -13.36 18.85
C ALA A 83 -11.01 -13.85 17.72
N LEU A 84 -11.46 -13.78 16.47
CA LEU A 84 -10.65 -14.16 15.31
C LEU A 84 -9.41 -13.26 15.17
N ARG A 85 -9.56 -11.96 15.37
CA ARG A 85 -8.42 -11.02 15.41
C ARG A 85 -7.44 -11.39 16.51
N ASP A 86 -7.91 -11.73 17.71
CA ASP A 86 -7.03 -12.12 18.82
C ASP A 86 -6.27 -13.42 18.53
N ASP A 87 -6.94 -14.42 17.97
CA ASP A 87 -6.30 -15.67 17.57
C ASP A 87 -5.22 -15.42 16.50
N GLN A 88 -5.53 -14.61 15.48
CA GLN A 88 -4.55 -14.22 14.47
C GLN A 88 -3.36 -13.45 15.05
N ALA A 89 -3.58 -12.58 16.03
CA ALA A 89 -2.52 -11.86 16.72
C ALA A 89 -1.61 -12.82 17.52
N ALA A 90 -2.21 -13.78 18.23
CA ALA A 90 -1.48 -14.82 18.96
C ALA A 90 -0.65 -15.70 18.01
N GLN A 91 -1.22 -16.12 16.88
CA GLN A 91 -0.51 -16.90 15.86
C GLN A 91 0.68 -16.12 15.27
N ARG A 92 0.52 -14.83 14.98
CA ARG A 92 1.61 -13.96 14.51
C ARG A 92 2.73 -13.86 15.55
N ALA A 93 2.38 -13.68 16.82
CA ALA A 93 3.36 -13.64 17.90
C ALA A 93 4.14 -14.96 18.01
N ALA A 94 3.45 -16.10 17.96
CA ALA A 94 4.07 -17.43 18.01
C ALA A 94 5.02 -17.67 16.81
N LEU A 95 4.63 -17.24 15.60
CA LEU A 95 5.49 -17.34 14.42
C LEU A 95 6.74 -16.45 14.54
N ASN A 96 6.60 -15.22 15.03
CA ASN A 96 7.73 -14.34 15.28
C ASN A 96 8.70 -14.92 16.32
N GLU A 97 8.18 -15.52 17.39
CA GLU A 97 9.00 -16.21 18.37
C GLU A 97 9.76 -17.41 17.76
N LYS A 98 9.10 -18.16 16.87
CA LYS A 98 9.75 -19.25 16.12
C LYS A 98 10.86 -18.74 15.21
N ILE A 99 10.65 -17.62 14.52
CA ILE A 99 11.69 -16.96 13.69
C ILE A 99 12.86 -16.55 14.56
N ALA A 100 12.61 -15.89 15.71
CA ALA A 100 13.65 -15.48 16.64
C ALA A 100 14.47 -16.69 17.16
N ARG A 101 13.79 -17.78 17.53
CA ARG A 101 14.45 -19.03 17.95
C ARG A 101 15.31 -19.64 16.85
N LEU A 102 14.84 -19.64 15.60
CA LEU A 102 15.61 -20.16 14.47
C LEU A 102 16.84 -19.27 14.19
N ASN A 103 16.68 -17.95 14.19
CA ASN A 103 17.79 -17.02 14.02
C ASN A 103 18.85 -17.17 15.12
N GLN A 104 18.43 -17.36 16.38
CA GLN A 104 19.35 -17.66 17.47
C GLN A 104 20.12 -18.97 17.22
N LYS A 105 19.44 -20.03 16.79
CA LYS A 105 20.10 -21.30 16.44
C LYS A 105 21.11 -21.12 15.30
N ILE A 106 20.76 -20.37 14.26
CA ILE A 106 21.66 -20.06 13.14
C ILE A 106 22.89 -19.32 13.65
N SER A 107 22.71 -18.29 14.48
CA SER A 107 23.82 -17.53 15.07
C SER A 107 24.75 -18.42 15.90
N VAL A 108 24.18 -19.31 16.72
CA VAL A 108 24.98 -20.28 17.50
C VAL A 108 25.75 -21.22 16.57
N LEU A 109 25.12 -21.78 15.54
CA LEU A 109 25.80 -22.65 14.57
C LEU A 109 26.93 -21.91 13.86
N GLN A 110 26.69 -20.68 13.42
CA GLN A 110 27.70 -19.83 12.78
C GLN A 110 28.88 -19.55 13.71
N SER A 111 28.63 -19.34 15.02
CA SER A 111 29.70 -19.11 16.01
C SER A 111 30.52 -20.36 16.35
N ASN A 112 29.98 -21.56 16.12
CA ASN A 112 30.64 -22.84 16.38
C ASN A 112 31.36 -23.42 15.15
N LEU A 113 31.27 -22.77 13.99
CA LEU A 113 32.06 -23.15 12.82
C LEU A 113 33.54 -22.85 13.11
N PRO A 114 34.47 -23.80 12.84
CA PRO A 114 35.88 -23.57 13.09
C PRO A 114 36.39 -22.42 12.24
N SER A 115 37.18 -21.52 12.85
CA SER A 115 38.01 -20.55 12.13
C SER A 115 39.15 -21.27 11.39
N SER A 116 38.81 -22.12 10.42
CA SER A 116 39.81 -22.79 9.59
C SER A 116 40.10 -21.93 8.38
N SER A 117 41.29 -21.33 8.42
CA SER A 117 42.06 -20.79 7.31
C SER A 117 41.81 -21.54 5.98
N GLY A 118 40.94 -20.96 5.17
CA GLY A 118 40.77 -21.24 3.76
C GLY A 118 40.30 -19.93 3.15
N THR A 119 41.16 -19.31 2.36
CA THR A 119 41.00 -18.00 1.73
C THR A 119 39.57 -17.75 1.22
N THR A 120 38.73 -17.06 1.98
CA THR A 120 37.77 -16.11 1.42
C THR A 120 37.67 -14.94 2.39
N SER A 121 38.00 -13.77 1.83
CA SER A 121 37.68 -12.45 2.33
C SER A 121 36.33 -12.43 3.04
N SER A 122 36.24 -11.64 4.11
CA SER A 122 35.01 -11.02 4.60
C SER A 122 33.99 -10.79 3.48
N LYS A 123 33.04 -11.72 3.29
CA LYS A 123 31.82 -11.45 2.55
C LYS A 123 30.97 -10.52 3.41
N LEU A 124 31.27 -9.23 3.32
CA LEU A 124 30.19 -8.30 3.04
C LEU A 124 29.45 -8.91 1.85
N GLU A 125 28.22 -9.37 2.06
CA GLU A 125 27.35 -9.91 1.01
C GLU A 125 27.60 -9.12 -0.29
N PRO A 126 27.87 -9.74 -1.45
CA PRO A 126 28.11 -9.02 -2.72
C PRO A 126 27.07 -7.91 -2.98
N ARG A 127 25.86 -8.12 -2.45
CA ARG A 127 24.78 -7.14 -2.33
C ARG A 127 25.11 -5.89 -1.51
N ALA A 128 25.65 -6.02 -0.30
CA ALA A 128 26.03 -4.88 0.55
C ALA A 128 27.19 -4.07 -0.06
N ALA A 129 28.15 -4.75 -0.70
CA ALA A 129 29.20 -4.09 -1.46
C ALA A 129 28.63 -3.32 -2.67
N LEU A 130 27.68 -3.93 -3.39
CA LEU A 130 26.97 -3.29 -4.49
C LEU A 130 26.09 -2.12 -4.04
N GLU A 131 25.43 -2.22 -2.88
CA GLU A 131 24.65 -1.14 -2.28
C GLU A 131 25.53 0.06 -1.93
N ALA A 132 26.67 -0.19 -1.26
CA ALA A 132 27.63 0.85 -0.95
C ALA A 132 28.20 1.51 -2.23
N PHE A 133 28.48 0.72 -3.27
CA PHE A 133 28.91 1.25 -4.56
C PHE A 133 27.82 2.09 -5.22
N TYR A 134 26.58 1.60 -5.25
CA TYR A 134 25.44 2.28 -5.85
C TYR A 134 25.17 3.62 -5.19
N ASP A 135 25.17 3.67 -3.86
CA ASP A 135 24.93 4.89 -3.10
C ASP A 135 26.06 5.90 -3.28
N ARG A 136 27.33 5.45 -3.30
CA ARG A 136 28.49 6.31 -3.59
C ARG A 136 28.43 6.87 -5.02
N TYR A 137 28.17 6.01 -6.00
CA TYR A 137 28.11 6.39 -7.41
C TYR A 137 26.96 7.35 -7.69
N THR A 138 25.81 7.12 -7.05
CA THR A 138 24.66 8.03 -7.09
C THR A 138 25.02 9.39 -6.52
N LYS A 139 25.62 9.45 -5.33
CA LYS A 139 26.04 10.71 -4.71
C LYS A 139 27.01 11.50 -5.57
N GLU A 140 28.03 10.86 -6.14
CA GLU A 140 29.01 11.54 -6.98
C GLU A 140 28.40 12.05 -8.30
N SER A 141 27.62 11.21 -8.96
CA SER A 141 26.98 11.56 -10.24
C SER A 141 25.89 12.62 -10.08
N SER A 142 25.10 12.55 -9.01
CA SER A 142 24.05 13.54 -8.70
C SER A 142 24.59 14.91 -8.32
N ARG A 143 25.84 15.02 -7.84
CA ARG A 143 26.52 16.31 -7.62
C ARG A 143 26.93 16.99 -8.92
N LYS A 144 27.19 16.20 -9.98
CA LYS A 144 27.53 16.72 -11.32
C LYS A 144 26.25 17.09 -12.09
N ASP A 145 25.20 16.27 -11.96
CA ASP A 145 23.89 16.51 -12.57
C ASP A 145 22.77 16.00 -11.66
N TYR A 146 21.96 16.91 -11.11
CA TYR A 146 20.87 16.55 -10.20
C TYR A 146 19.81 15.66 -10.87
N ARG A 147 19.66 15.70 -12.20
CA ARG A 147 18.70 14.85 -12.94
C ARG A 147 19.07 13.38 -12.86
N PHE A 148 20.36 13.09 -12.70
CA PHE A 148 20.85 11.73 -12.46
C PHE A 148 20.24 11.13 -11.19
N TRP A 149 20.01 11.93 -10.15
CA TRP A 149 19.43 11.48 -8.90
C TRP A 149 18.03 10.88 -9.09
N VAL A 150 17.21 11.50 -9.96
CA VAL A 150 15.84 11.02 -10.24
C VAL A 150 15.89 9.63 -10.86
N MET A 151 16.79 9.43 -11.83
CA MET A 151 16.96 8.13 -12.49
C MET A 151 17.55 7.09 -11.53
N ALA A 152 18.55 7.45 -10.74
CA ALA A 152 19.12 6.55 -9.72
C ALA A 152 18.08 6.17 -8.65
N ARG A 153 17.25 7.12 -8.22
CA ARG A 153 16.17 6.84 -7.26
C ARG A 153 15.13 5.88 -7.83
N LEU A 154 14.79 6.03 -9.11
CA LEU A 154 13.91 5.10 -9.84
C LEU A 154 14.52 3.70 -9.95
N LEU A 155 15.83 3.63 -10.17
CA LEU A 155 16.59 2.41 -10.42
C LEU A 155 16.91 1.62 -9.15
N ARG A 156 17.03 2.28 -7.99
CA ARG A 156 17.46 1.67 -6.73
C ARG A 156 16.67 0.40 -6.35
N PRO A 157 15.32 0.36 -6.43
CA PRO A 157 14.56 -0.84 -6.09
C PRO A 157 14.85 -2.04 -6.99
N ILE A 158 15.22 -1.80 -8.25
CA ILE A 158 15.48 -2.85 -9.24
C ILE A 158 16.93 -3.32 -9.16
N ALA A 159 17.87 -2.40 -8.97
CA ALA A 159 19.30 -2.71 -8.91
C ALA A 159 19.75 -3.24 -7.53
N VAL A 160 19.15 -2.75 -6.44
CA VAL A 160 19.60 -3.05 -5.07
C VAL A 160 18.41 -3.28 -4.11
N GLY A 161 17.16 -3.35 -4.57
CA GLY A 161 16.03 -3.67 -3.69
C GLY A 161 16.10 -5.09 -3.13
N GLU A 162 15.37 -5.39 -2.05
CA GLU A 162 15.41 -6.70 -1.35
C GLU A 162 15.16 -7.90 -2.29
N ASN A 163 14.33 -7.71 -3.32
CA ASN A 163 14.01 -8.73 -4.31
C ASN A 163 14.88 -8.66 -5.59
N SER A 164 15.93 -7.83 -5.59
CA SER A 164 16.78 -7.66 -6.77
C SER A 164 17.68 -8.88 -6.99
N SER A 165 17.59 -9.45 -8.18
CA SER A 165 18.50 -10.50 -8.67
C SER A 165 19.84 -9.94 -9.20
N PHE A 166 20.00 -8.61 -9.27
CA PHE A 166 21.15 -7.97 -9.93
C PHE A 166 22.48 -8.37 -9.32
N ALA A 167 22.63 -8.27 -8.00
CA ALA A 167 23.86 -8.63 -7.29
C ALA A 167 24.26 -10.12 -7.45
N ALA A 168 23.29 -10.99 -7.74
CA ALA A 168 23.52 -12.43 -7.91
C ALA A 168 23.74 -12.84 -9.37
N MET A 169 23.31 -12.03 -10.33
CA MET A 169 23.33 -12.34 -11.77
C MET A 169 24.48 -11.67 -12.53
N ILE A 170 25.13 -10.66 -11.96
CA ILE A 170 26.34 -10.09 -12.56
C ILE A 170 27.48 -11.09 -12.44
N ALA A 171 28.32 -11.16 -13.47
CA ALA A 171 29.47 -12.05 -13.53
C ALA A 171 30.33 -11.97 -12.23
N PRO A 172 30.82 -13.11 -11.71
CA PRO A 172 31.48 -13.18 -10.40
C PRO A 172 32.77 -12.36 -10.34
N GLU A 173 33.20 -12.04 -9.12
CA GLU A 173 34.48 -11.35 -8.89
C GLU A 173 35.64 -12.13 -9.55
N GLY A 174 36.34 -11.47 -10.49
CA GLY A 174 37.40 -12.08 -11.32
C GLY A 174 37.06 -12.16 -12.81
N SER A 175 35.82 -11.87 -13.21
CA SER A 175 35.44 -11.75 -14.61
C SER A 175 36.06 -10.53 -15.30
N SER A 176 36.30 -10.65 -16.60
CA SER A 176 36.76 -9.54 -17.43
C SER A 176 35.72 -8.42 -17.47
N ARG A 177 36.15 -7.19 -17.79
CA ARG A 177 35.24 -6.04 -17.90
C ARG A 177 34.15 -6.29 -18.93
N GLU A 178 34.50 -7.00 -19.99
CA GLU A 178 33.62 -7.39 -21.10
C GLU A 178 32.53 -8.37 -20.62
N GLU A 179 32.88 -9.36 -19.80
CA GLU A 179 31.92 -10.31 -19.20
C GLU A 179 30.96 -9.63 -18.21
N VAL A 180 31.47 -8.71 -17.40
CA VAL A 180 30.64 -7.92 -16.49
C VAL A 180 29.68 -7.05 -17.30
N ALA A 181 30.15 -6.40 -18.37
CA ALA A 181 29.29 -5.58 -19.24
C ALA A 181 28.22 -6.43 -19.96
N ALA A 182 28.59 -7.62 -20.43
CA ALA A 182 27.67 -8.55 -21.10
C ALA A 182 26.57 -9.04 -20.14
N SER A 183 26.95 -9.51 -18.94
CA SER A 183 26.01 -9.96 -17.91
C SER A 183 25.07 -8.84 -17.43
N CYS A 184 25.58 -7.61 -17.26
CA CYS A 184 24.75 -6.44 -16.96
C CYS A 184 23.73 -6.16 -18.07
N SER A 185 24.16 -6.25 -19.34
CA SER A 185 23.30 -5.99 -20.50
C SER A 185 22.20 -7.04 -20.64
N GLU A 186 22.52 -8.31 -20.40
CA GLU A 186 21.57 -9.41 -20.44
C GLU A 186 20.53 -9.31 -19.31
N TRP A 187 20.99 -8.98 -18.11
CA TRP A 187 20.10 -8.73 -16.97
C TRP A 187 19.16 -7.56 -17.25
N LEU A 188 19.69 -6.45 -17.77
CA LEU A 188 18.92 -5.26 -18.13
C LEU A 188 17.84 -5.62 -19.16
N ASN A 189 18.18 -6.33 -20.23
CA ASN A 189 17.22 -6.73 -21.27
C ASN A 189 16.07 -7.59 -20.71
N SER A 190 16.31 -8.34 -19.65
CA SER A 190 15.32 -9.24 -19.05
C SER A 190 14.45 -8.56 -17.99
N HIS A 191 15.02 -7.65 -17.20
CA HIS A 191 14.36 -7.03 -16.03
C HIS A 191 13.95 -5.57 -16.26
N TRP A 192 14.42 -4.92 -17.31
CA TRP A 192 14.06 -3.54 -17.68
C TRP A 192 12.75 -3.46 -18.46
N ARG A 193 11.64 -3.91 -17.85
CA ARG A 193 10.33 -3.96 -18.52
C ARG A 193 9.46 -2.77 -18.14
N ALA A 194 8.75 -2.22 -19.13
CA ALA A 194 7.82 -1.10 -18.90
C ALA A 194 6.74 -1.41 -17.84
N ALA A 195 6.35 -2.68 -17.70
CA ALA A 195 5.39 -3.12 -16.69
C ALA A 195 5.88 -2.90 -15.25
N GLU A 196 7.18 -3.07 -15.00
CA GLU A 196 7.82 -2.91 -13.68
C GLU A 196 8.21 -1.45 -13.43
N LEU A 197 8.59 -0.72 -14.48
CA LEU A 197 9.01 0.68 -14.39
C LEU A 197 7.86 1.65 -14.16
N ARG A 198 6.68 1.42 -14.77
CA ARG A 198 5.54 2.34 -14.67
C ARG A 198 5.07 2.57 -13.22
N PRO A 199 4.89 1.53 -12.37
CA PRO A 199 4.54 1.72 -10.97
C PRO A 199 5.59 2.50 -10.17
N LEU A 200 6.87 2.22 -10.42
CA LEU A 200 7.99 2.90 -9.75
C LEU A 200 8.08 4.38 -10.16
N ALA A 201 7.92 4.67 -11.45
CA ALA A 201 7.90 6.03 -11.96
C ALA A 201 6.71 6.83 -11.43
N SER A 202 5.52 6.22 -11.37
CA SER A 202 4.34 6.85 -10.79
C SER A 202 4.53 7.13 -9.30
N THR A 203 5.07 6.18 -8.54
CA THR A 203 5.36 6.34 -7.11
C THR A 203 6.38 7.46 -6.87
N LEU A 204 7.45 7.50 -7.67
CA LEU A 204 8.47 8.53 -7.60
C LEU A 204 7.90 9.91 -7.93
N LEU A 205 7.08 10.02 -8.99
CA LEU A 205 6.45 11.29 -9.36
C LEU A 205 5.50 11.79 -8.26
N VAL A 206 4.71 10.90 -7.65
CA VAL A 206 3.86 11.26 -6.50
C VAL A 206 4.70 11.73 -5.33
N HIS A 207 5.80 11.03 -5.02
CA HIS A 207 6.73 11.44 -3.97
C HIS A 207 7.32 12.83 -4.26
N LEU A 208 7.81 13.08 -5.47
CA LEU A 208 8.40 14.37 -5.84
C LEU A 208 7.37 15.50 -5.86
N ALA A 209 6.16 15.23 -6.33
CA ALA A 209 5.07 16.21 -6.32
C ALA A 209 4.68 16.62 -4.89
N THR A 210 4.72 15.68 -3.94
CA THR A 210 4.30 15.91 -2.55
C THR A 210 5.43 16.46 -1.66
N THR A 211 6.68 16.07 -1.89
CA THR A 211 7.82 16.42 -1.02
C THR A 211 8.69 17.55 -1.54
N ALA A 212 8.88 17.63 -2.87
CA ALA A 212 9.78 18.58 -3.49
C ALA A 212 9.04 19.75 -4.18
N GLY A 213 7.71 19.77 -4.15
CA GLY A 213 6.91 20.88 -4.72
C GLY A 213 7.12 21.09 -6.23
N VAL A 214 7.58 20.05 -6.94
CA VAL A 214 8.03 20.13 -8.35
C VAL A 214 6.93 20.62 -9.30
N LEU A 215 5.67 20.35 -8.97
CA LEU A 215 4.52 20.81 -9.77
C LEU A 215 4.24 22.31 -9.61
N THR A 216 4.73 22.94 -8.55
CA THR A 216 4.55 24.37 -8.26
C THR A 216 5.79 25.20 -8.57
N ASN A 217 7.00 24.66 -8.39
CA ASN A 217 8.25 25.30 -8.78
C ASN A 217 9.23 24.26 -9.34
N PRO A 218 9.64 24.33 -10.61
CA PRO A 218 10.60 23.36 -11.18
C PRO A 218 11.99 23.42 -10.54
N GLU A 219 12.42 24.59 -10.06
CA GLU A 219 13.76 24.79 -9.48
C GLU A 219 13.91 24.21 -8.08
N SER A 220 12.80 23.97 -7.36
CA SER A 220 12.84 23.36 -6.02
C SER A 220 13.27 21.89 -6.05
N LEU A 221 13.22 21.24 -7.21
CA LEU A 221 13.75 19.88 -7.37
C LEU A 221 15.26 19.83 -7.16
N GLU A 222 16.00 20.81 -7.70
CA GLU A 222 17.46 20.84 -7.56
C GLU A 222 17.88 21.09 -6.11
N GLU A 223 17.18 22.00 -5.43
CA GLU A 223 17.39 22.29 -4.01
C GLU A 223 17.07 21.07 -3.13
N HIS A 224 15.94 20.40 -3.36
CA HIS A 224 15.57 19.18 -2.66
C HIS A 224 16.61 18.06 -2.86
N VAL A 225 17.11 17.87 -4.09
CA VAL A 225 18.16 16.88 -4.35
C VAL A 225 19.44 17.22 -3.59
N ARG A 226 19.83 18.50 -3.53
CA ARG A 226 21.01 18.94 -2.77
C ARG A 226 20.85 18.70 -1.26
N GLU A 227 19.67 18.93 -0.70
CA GLU A 227 19.36 18.60 0.70
C GLU A 227 19.45 17.08 0.96
N GLN A 228 18.87 16.26 0.08
CA GLN A 228 18.91 14.80 0.19
C GLN A 228 20.33 14.22 0.05
N LEU A 229 21.20 14.89 -0.71
CA LEU A 229 22.61 14.50 -0.83
C LEU A 229 23.46 14.90 0.38
N ASN A 230 23.03 15.93 1.13
CA ASN A 230 23.72 16.45 2.31
C ASN A 230 23.24 15.80 3.62
N ASN A 231 22.02 15.27 3.66
CA ASN A 231 21.53 14.50 4.79
C ASN A 231 22.16 13.08 4.79
N PRO A 232 22.84 12.67 5.87
CA PRO A 232 23.22 11.28 6.03
C PRO A 232 21.94 10.43 6.12
N ILE A 233 21.86 9.42 5.27
CA ILE A 233 20.81 8.40 5.30
C ILE A 233 20.82 7.80 6.71
N ALA A 234 19.70 7.95 7.44
CA ALA A 234 19.44 7.22 8.68
C ALA A 234 19.12 5.75 8.38
#